data_AF-A0A8C4F3J1-F1
#
_entry.id   AF-A0A8C4F3J1-F1
#
_cell.length_a   1.000
_cell.length_b   1.000
_cell.length_c   1.000
_cell.angle_alpha   90.00
_cell.angle_beta   90.00
_cell.angle_gamma   90.00
#
_symmetry.space_group_name_H-M   'P 1'
#
loop_
_entity.id
_entity.type
_entity.pdbx_description
1 polymer ?
#
loop_
_entity_poly.entity_id
_entity_poly.type
_entity_poly.pdbx_seq_one_letter_code
_entity_poly.pdbx_strand_id
1 'polypeptide(L)'
;MINLSLLSGYVPQSFKVAVIKPLLKKPTLDPGVLANFRPISNLPFLSKILEKVVTKELCDFLHYHSLFEDFQSGFRVHHSTETALVKVNNDLLIASDNGLVSVLVLLDLSAAFDTIDHDILLQRLEHQIGIKGTALSWFKSYLSDRLQFVHVNDESSINTTVSHGVPQGSVLGPILFTLYMLPLGNIVRNHSINFHCYADDTQLYLSIKPDEINQLSKLKTCLKDIKSWMSCNFLMLNSEKNEILVLGPKTVILQKLDTSYHRQMQKN
;
A
#
# COMPACT_ATOMS: atom_id res chain seq x y z
N MET A 1 10.79 28.68 -11.17
CA MET A 1 11.34 27.30 -11.15
C MET A 1 10.24 26.25 -11.19
N ILE A 2 9.30 26.23 -10.23
CA ILE A 2 8.19 25.25 -10.19
C ILE A 2 7.36 25.27 -11.49
N ASN A 3 6.82 26.43 -11.89
CA ASN A 3 6.02 26.52 -13.12
C ASN A 3 6.78 26.08 -14.37
N LEU A 4 8.08 26.39 -14.45
CA LEU A 4 8.92 25.96 -15.56
C LEU A 4 9.02 24.43 -15.60
N SER A 5 9.24 23.79 -14.45
CA SER A 5 9.25 22.32 -14.33
C SER A 5 7.95 21.68 -14.80
N LEU A 6 6.80 22.24 -14.39
CA LEU A 6 5.48 21.74 -14.78
C LEU A 6 5.19 21.94 -16.28
N LEU A 7 5.51 23.11 -16.82
CA LEU A 7 5.30 23.44 -18.23
C LEU A 7 6.20 22.63 -19.17
N SER A 8 7.44 22.34 -18.75
CA SER A 8 8.37 21.52 -19.54
C SER A 8 8.20 20.03 -19.33
N GLY A 9 7.45 19.61 -18.30
CA GLY A 9 7.32 18.19 -17.93
C GLY A 9 8.62 17.59 -17.41
N TYR A 10 9.48 18.38 -16.75
CA TYR A 10 10.80 17.96 -16.32
C TYR A 10 11.09 18.33 -14.87
N VAL A 11 11.64 17.38 -14.10
CA VAL A 11 12.11 17.58 -12.73
C VAL A 11 13.63 17.85 -12.74
N PRO A 12 14.10 18.97 -12.17
CA PRO A 12 15.53 19.30 -12.14
C PRO A 12 16.39 18.19 -11.53
N GLN A 13 17.54 17.90 -12.13
CA GLN A 13 18.44 16.84 -11.66
C GLN A 13 18.89 17.04 -10.20
N SER A 14 19.08 18.29 -9.77
CA SER A 14 19.41 18.62 -8.38
C SER A 14 18.33 18.23 -7.36
N PHE A 15 17.10 17.93 -7.80
CA PHE A 15 15.99 17.48 -6.96
C PHE A 15 15.90 15.96 -6.86
N LYS A 16 16.66 15.24 -7.69
CA LYS A 16 16.60 13.79 -7.84
C LYS A 16 17.63 13.03 -7.00
N VAL A 17 18.34 13.72 -6.11
CA VAL A 17 19.35 13.10 -5.22
C VAL A 17 18.81 13.05 -3.79
N ALA A 18 18.71 11.85 -3.21
CA ALA A 18 18.24 11.62 -1.86
C ALA A 18 19.39 11.24 -0.91
N VAL A 19 19.39 11.81 0.30
CA VAL A 19 20.25 11.33 1.39
C VAL A 19 19.48 10.32 2.21
N ILE A 20 19.92 9.07 2.24
CA ILE A 20 19.32 8.01 3.03
C ILE A 20 19.87 8.08 4.45
N LYS A 21 18.96 8.29 5.41
CA LYS A 21 19.24 8.19 6.84
C LYS A 21 18.54 6.94 7.39
N PRO A 22 19.30 5.87 7.68
CA PRO A 22 18.73 4.66 8.27
C PRO A 22 18.09 4.97 9.62
N LEU A 23 16.82 4.63 9.78
CA LEU A 23 16.08 4.79 11.04
C LEU A 23 15.65 3.43 11.57
N LEU A 24 16.01 3.12 12.82
CA LEU A 24 15.60 1.86 13.45
C LEU A 24 14.07 1.83 13.61
N LYS A 25 13.43 0.74 13.19
CA LYS A 25 11.95 0.57 13.18
C LYS A 25 11.34 0.69 14.57
N LYS A 26 12.03 0.17 15.60
CA LYS A 26 11.65 0.26 17.02
C LYS A 26 12.93 0.35 17.86
N PRO A 27 12.96 1.14 18.95
CA PRO A 27 14.13 1.27 19.80
C PRO A 27 14.62 -0.05 20.43
N THR A 28 13.74 -1.04 20.56
CA THR A 28 14.02 -2.34 21.17
C THR A 28 14.61 -3.37 20.20
N LEU A 29 14.71 -3.05 18.91
CA LEU A 29 15.23 -3.97 17.90
C LEU A 29 16.75 -3.94 17.85
N ASP A 30 17.35 -5.06 17.46
CA ASP A 30 18.80 -5.19 17.32
C ASP A 30 19.34 -4.27 16.19
N PRO A 31 20.21 -3.29 16.49
CA PRO A 31 20.85 -2.44 15.49
C PRO A 31 21.86 -3.17 14.59
N GLY A 32 22.29 -4.39 14.95
CA GLY A 32 23.15 -5.23 14.11
C GLY A 32 22.42 -5.85 12.91
N VAL A 33 21.08 -5.90 12.94
CA VAL A 33 20.26 -6.50 11.88
C VAL A 33 19.75 -5.41 10.94
N LEU A 34 20.29 -5.35 9.72
CA LEU A 34 19.96 -4.32 8.73
C LEU A 34 18.46 -4.26 8.37
N ALA A 35 17.77 -5.41 8.39
CA ALA A 35 16.33 -5.48 8.14
C ALA A 35 15.48 -4.71 9.19
N ASN A 36 16.06 -4.36 10.33
CA ASN A 36 15.39 -3.55 11.37
C ASN A 36 15.39 -2.04 11.05
N PHE A 37 16.08 -1.60 10.00
CA PHE A 37 16.10 -0.19 9.60
C PHE A 37 15.07 0.11 8.51
N ARG A 38 14.64 1.38 8.47
CA ARG A 38 13.92 2.01 7.36
C ARG A 38 14.86 2.98 6.65
N PRO A 39 14.97 2.92 5.32
CA PRO A 39 15.77 3.85 4.55
C PRO A 39 15.02 5.17 4.34
N ILE A 40 15.05 6.08 5.31
CA ILE A 40 14.36 7.37 5.18
C ILE A 40 15.11 8.26 4.19
N SER A 41 14.43 8.58 3.08
CA SER A 41 14.91 9.43 2.01
C SER A 41 14.73 10.91 2.36
N ASN A 42 15.82 11.59 2.68
CA ASN A 42 15.81 13.03 2.85
C ASN A 42 16.02 13.73 1.50
N LEU A 43 14.92 14.16 0.89
CA LEU A 43 14.93 14.90 -0.37
C LEU A 43 15.26 16.39 -0.16
N PRO A 44 15.83 17.05 -1.20
CA PRO A 44 16.07 18.49 -1.18
C PRO A 44 14.79 19.25 -0.85
N PHE A 45 14.89 20.29 -0.02
CA PHE A 45 13.74 21.09 0.42
C PHE A 45 12.90 21.62 -0.75
N LEU A 46 13.57 22.13 -1.79
CA LEU A 46 12.89 22.63 -3.00
C LEU A 46 12.17 21.51 -3.78
N SER A 47 12.69 20.27 -3.76
CA SER A 47 11.97 19.10 -4.32
C SER A 47 10.65 18.88 -3.59
N LYS A 48 10.65 18.95 -2.25
CA LYS A 48 9.44 18.77 -1.44
C LYS A 48 8.39 19.86 -1.71
N ILE A 49 8.81 21.09 -1.99
CA ILE A 49 7.88 22.16 -2.40
C ILE A 49 7.25 21.83 -3.76
N LEU A 50 8.07 21.45 -4.75
CA LEU A 50 7.58 21.07 -6.07
C LEU A 50 6.60 19.89 -5.98
N GLU A 51 6.97 18.84 -5.24
CA GLU A 51 6.10 17.68 -5.00
C GLU A 51 4.80 18.10 -4.33
N LYS A 52 4.82 19.02 -3.36
CA LYS A 52 3.59 19.48 -2.70
C LYS A 52 2.63 20.17 -3.67
N VAL A 53 3.14 20.93 -4.63
CA VAL A 53 2.32 21.54 -5.69
C VAL A 53 1.72 20.45 -6.58
N VAL A 54 2.52 19.49 -7.04
CA VAL A 54 2.03 18.39 -7.88
C VAL A 54 1.03 17.49 -7.15
N THR A 55 1.30 17.14 -5.90
CA THR A 55 0.39 16.34 -5.06
C THR A 55 -0.96 17.03 -4.92
N LYS A 56 -0.98 18.36 -4.73
CA LYS A 56 -2.23 19.11 -4.65
C LYS A 56 -3.03 19.00 -5.95
N GLU A 57 -2.42 19.32 -7.09
CA GLU A 57 -3.08 19.26 -8.39
C GLU A 57 -3.57 17.84 -8.72
N LEU A 58 -2.74 16.83 -8.44
CA LEU A 58 -3.09 15.42 -8.62
C LEU A 58 -4.28 15.03 -7.75
N CYS A 59 -4.27 15.37 -6.46
CA CYS A 59 -5.37 15.07 -5.56
C CYS A 59 -6.67 15.78 -5.99
N ASP A 60 -6.59 17.05 -6.39
CA ASP A 60 -7.76 17.80 -6.86
C ASP A 60 -8.35 17.15 -8.13
N PHE A 61 -7.50 16.71 -9.07
CA PHE A 61 -7.91 15.95 -10.26
C PHE A 61 -8.58 14.61 -9.89
N LEU A 62 -7.97 13.83 -9.00
CA LEU A 62 -8.50 12.52 -8.59
C LEU A 62 -9.86 12.64 -7.88
N HIS A 63 -10.05 13.68 -7.05
CA HIS A 63 -11.35 13.94 -6.41
C HIS A 63 -12.39 14.36 -7.44
N TYR A 64 -12.07 15.28 -8.33
CA TYR A 64 -13.00 15.78 -9.36
C TYR A 64 -13.53 14.64 -10.24
N HIS A 65 -12.68 13.65 -10.56
CA HIS A 65 -13.05 12.49 -11.37
C HIS A 65 -13.47 11.25 -10.56
N SER A 66 -13.55 11.34 -9.23
CA SER A 66 -13.90 10.20 -8.35
C SER A 66 -13.04 8.95 -8.59
N LEU A 67 -11.72 9.13 -8.69
CA LEU A 67 -10.75 8.07 -9.04
C LEU A 67 -10.08 7.40 -7.83
N PHE A 68 -10.46 7.77 -6.61
CA PHE A 68 -9.95 7.14 -5.41
C PHE A 68 -10.65 5.81 -5.13
N GLU A 69 -9.91 4.86 -4.55
CA GLU A 69 -10.51 3.67 -3.96
C GLU A 69 -11.26 4.05 -2.67
N ASP A 70 -12.58 3.80 -2.65
CA ASP A 70 -13.47 4.12 -1.52
C ASP A 70 -13.01 3.48 -0.21
N PHE A 71 -12.49 2.25 -0.29
CA PHE A 71 -12.04 1.49 0.88
C PHE A 71 -10.54 1.62 1.15
N GLN A 72 -9.89 2.66 0.65
CA GLN A 72 -8.56 3.08 1.10
C GLN A 72 -8.71 4.31 1.99
N SER A 73 -8.25 4.24 3.23
CA SER A 73 -8.23 5.39 4.16
C SER A 73 -6.84 6.00 4.34
N GLY A 74 -5.77 5.28 4.01
CA GLY A 74 -4.41 5.80 4.12
C GLY A 74 -4.13 6.90 3.09
N PHE A 75 -3.39 7.93 3.53
CA PHE A 75 -2.94 9.05 2.69
C PHE A 75 -4.05 9.82 1.96
N ARG A 76 -5.27 9.79 2.48
CA ARG A 76 -6.41 10.54 1.95
C ARG A 76 -6.84 11.64 2.90
N VAL A 77 -7.25 12.76 2.32
CA VAL A 77 -7.81 13.86 3.09
C VAL A 77 -9.16 13.41 3.66
N HIS A 78 -9.45 13.78 4.91
CA HIS A 78 -10.67 13.40 5.64
C HIS A 78 -10.82 11.91 5.99
N HIS A 79 -9.76 11.11 5.84
CA HIS A 79 -9.69 9.73 6.34
C HIS A 79 -8.62 9.61 7.42
N SER A 80 -8.76 8.61 8.29
CA SER A 80 -7.82 8.33 9.36
C SER A 80 -7.84 6.85 9.75
N THR A 81 -7.03 6.47 10.74
CA THR A 81 -7.06 5.11 11.30
C THR A 81 -8.42 4.82 11.96
N GLU A 82 -9.06 5.84 12.52
CA GLU A 82 -10.38 5.73 13.14
C GLU A 82 -11.46 5.45 12.10
N THR A 83 -11.44 6.12 10.94
CA THR A 83 -12.44 5.87 9.88
C THR A 83 -12.35 4.44 9.36
N ALA A 84 -11.12 3.94 9.19
CA ALA A 84 -10.87 2.55 8.81
C ALA A 84 -11.37 1.56 9.87
N LEU A 85 -11.01 1.80 11.13
CA LEU A 85 -11.38 0.94 12.25
C LEU A 85 -12.90 0.89 12.46
N VAL A 86 -13.57 2.05 12.42
CA VAL A 86 -15.02 2.16 12.59
C VAL A 86 -15.74 1.39 11.49
N LYS A 87 -15.31 1.50 10.23
CA LYS A 87 -15.93 0.79 9.12
C LYS A 87 -15.86 -0.72 9.30
N VAL A 88 -14.66 -1.25 9.55
CA VAL A 88 -14.44 -2.70 9.69
C VAL A 88 -15.17 -3.23 10.92
N ASN A 89 -15.06 -2.56 12.08
CA ASN A 89 -15.75 -3.00 13.30
C ASN A 89 -17.27 -2.98 13.14
N ASN A 90 -17.84 -1.95 12.53
CA ASN A 90 -19.28 -1.87 12.33
C ASN A 90 -19.80 -3.04 11.48
N ASP A 91 -19.11 -3.38 10.38
CA ASP A 91 -19.50 -4.52 9.55
C ASP A 91 -19.44 -5.84 10.31
N LEU A 92 -18.38 -6.05 11.11
CA LEU A 92 -18.18 -7.26 11.91
C LEU A 92 -19.24 -7.38 13.01
N LEU A 93 -19.61 -6.28 13.66
CA LEU A 93 -20.65 -6.24 14.68
C LEU A 93 -22.03 -6.53 14.07
N ILE A 94 -22.39 -5.87 12.97
CA ILE A 94 -23.64 -6.16 12.24
C ILE A 94 -23.70 -7.63 11.82
N ALA A 95 -22.61 -8.20 11.33
CA ALA A 95 -22.54 -9.61 10.99
C ALA A 95 -22.76 -10.51 12.21
N SER A 96 -22.13 -10.19 13.34
CA SER A 96 -22.29 -10.92 14.61
C SER A 96 -23.73 -10.85 15.13
N ASP A 97 -24.37 -9.68 15.07
CA ASP A 97 -25.77 -9.50 15.50
C ASP A 97 -26.74 -10.32 14.63
N ASN A 98 -26.39 -10.55 13.37
CA ASN A 98 -27.11 -11.43 12.46
C ASN A 98 -26.75 -12.92 12.62
N GLY A 99 -25.97 -13.28 13.64
CA GLY A 99 -25.57 -14.66 13.93
C GLY A 99 -24.54 -15.24 12.95
N LEU A 100 -23.87 -14.39 12.16
CA LEU A 100 -22.82 -14.80 11.23
C LEU A 100 -21.46 -14.94 11.94
N VAL A 101 -20.58 -15.73 11.33
CA VAL A 101 -19.17 -15.81 11.68
C VAL A 101 -18.37 -15.07 10.62
N SER A 102 -17.50 -14.17 11.07
CA SER A 102 -16.62 -13.39 10.21
C SER A 102 -15.21 -13.92 10.26
N VAL A 103 -14.60 -14.10 9.09
CA VAL A 103 -13.18 -14.38 8.93
C VAL A 103 -12.52 -13.11 8.42
N LEU A 104 -11.56 -12.60 9.18
CA LEU A 104 -10.76 -11.42 8.87
C LEU A 104 -9.32 -11.88 8.57
N VAL A 105 -8.76 -11.44 7.46
CA VAL A 105 -7.38 -11.71 7.03
C VAL A 105 -6.65 -10.38 6.93
N LEU A 106 -5.55 -10.26 7.66
CA LEU A 106 -4.68 -9.09 7.66
C LEU A 106 -3.47 -9.41 6.78
N LEU A 107 -3.26 -8.61 5.74
CA LEU A 107 -2.14 -8.72 4.80
C LEU A 107 -1.14 -7.59 5.04
N ASP A 108 0.12 -7.96 5.25
CA ASP A 108 1.27 -7.06 5.40
C ASP A 108 2.15 -7.15 4.14
N LEU A 109 2.62 -6.02 3.64
CA LEU A 109 3.57 -5.94 2.53
C LEU A 109 4.99 -5.73 3.05
N SER A 110 5.94 -6.45 2.45
CA SER A 110 7.36 -6.25 2.70
C SER A 110 7.90 -5.13 1.82
N ALA A 111 8.42 -4.06 2.45
CA ALA A 111 9.08 -2.94 1.77
C ALA A 111 8.20 -2.34 0.64
N ALA A 112 6.93 -2.08 0.94
CA ALA A 112 5.91 -1.72 -0.05
C ALA A 112 6.28 -0.50 -0.92
N PHE A 113 6.88 0.53 -0.33
CA PHE A 113 7.31 1.73 -1.05
C PHE A 113 8.55 1.51 -1.92
N ASP A 114 9.44 0.60 -1.52
CA ASP A 114 10.72 0.34 -2.19
C ASP A 114 10.56 -0.61 -3.40
N THR A 115 9.44 -1.32 -3.47
CA THR A 115 9.16 -2.37 -4.48
C THR A 115 8.35 -1.87 -5.68
N ILE A 116 7.96 -0.59 -5.70
CA ILE A 116 7.14 -0.02 -6.75
C ILE A 116 7.90 0.01 -8.08
N ASP A 117 7.42 -0.76 -9.06
CA ASP A 117 7.95 -0.70 -10.41
C ASP A 117 7.52 0.61 -11.11
N HIS A 118 8.50 1.31 -11.68
CA HIS A 118 8.26 2.62 -12.29
C HIS A 118 7.44 2.51 -13.58
N ASP A 119 7.66 1.49 -14.40
CA ASP A 119 6.95 1.31 -15.67
C ASP A 119 5.48 0.96 -15.43
N ILE A 120 5.21 0.04 -14.49
CA ILE A 120 3.84 -0.31 -14.08
C ILE A 120 3.13 0.93 -13.50
N LEU A 121 3.80 1.70 -12.64
CA LEU A 121 3.21 2.93 -12.09
C LEU A 121 2.86 3.91 -13.21
N LEU A 122 3.77 4.16 -14.15
CA LEU A 122 3.57 5.07 -15.26
C LEU A 122 2.43 4.60 -16.19
N GLN A 123 2.36 3.31 -16.50
CA GLN A 123 1.26 2.72 -17.26
C GLN A 123 -0.10 2.90 -16.57
N ARG A 124 -0.15 2.79 -15.24
CA ARG A 124 -1.38 3.04 -14.47
C ARG A 124 -1.78 4.51 -14.51
N LEU A 125 -0.82 5.42 -14.31
CA LEU A 125 -1.08 6.86 -14.43
C LEU A 125 -1.62 7.20 -15.83
N GLU A 126 -1.07 6.61 -16.89
CA GLU A 126 -1.48 6.88 -18.26
C GLU A 126 -2.84 6.28 -18.63
N HIS A 127 -3.05 4.99 -18.33
CA HIS A 127 -4.18 4.23 -18.87
C HIS A 127 -5.35 4.08 -17.90
N GLN A 128 -5.11 4.03 -16.59
CA GLN A 128 -6.17 3.88 -15.58
C GLN A 128 -6.61 5.24 -15.03
N ILE A 129 -5.65 6.13 -14.76
CA ILE A 129 -5.92 7.48 -14.23
C ILE A 129 -6.18 8.49 -15.35
N GLY A 130 -5.58 8.28 -16.53
CA GLY A 130 -5.77 9.15 -17.70
C GLY A 130 -4.81 10.35 -17.75
N ILE A 131 -3.70 10.33 -17.01
CA ILE A 131 -2.67 11.37 -17.04
C ILE A 131 -1.85 11.23 -18.31
N LYS A 132 -1.82 12.28 -19.15
CA LYS A 132 -1.19 12.25 -20.47
C LYS A 132 -0.30 13.48 -20.72
N GLY A 133 0.42 13.45 -21.84
CA GLY A 133 1.21 14.58 -22.33
C GLY A 133 2.26 15.05 -21.32
N THR A 134 2.40 16.36 -21.16
CA THR A 134 3.41 16.99 -20.30
C THR A 134 3.34 16.53 -18.85
N ALA A 135 2.14 16.29 -18.30
CA ALA A 135 1.98 15.81 -16.93
C ALA A 135 2.58 14.40 -16.77
N LEU A 136 2.33 13.51 -17.73
CA LEU A 136 2.92 12.17 -17.73
C LEU A 136 4.45 12.24 -17.90
N SER A 137 4.95 13.11 -18.79
CA SER A 137 6.38 13.36 -18.93
C SER A 137 7.01 13.83 -17.62
N TRP A 138 6.28 14.65 -16.84
CA TRP A 138 6.73 15.10 -15.52
C TRP A 138 6.90 13.92 -14.55
N PHE A 139 5.92 13.00 -14.47
CA PHE A 139 6.05 11.80 -13.62
C PHE A 139 7.18 10.87 -14.10
N LYS A 140 7.35 10.70 -15.43
CA LYS A 140 8.49 9.97 -16.01
C LYS A 140 9.81 10.59 -15.54
N SER A 141 9.93 11.91 -15.65
CA SER A 141 11.11 12.64 -15.19
C SER A 141 11.27 12.60 -13.67
N TYR A 142 10.19 12.55 -12.89
CA TYR A 142 10.27 12.48 -11.43
C TYR A 142 10.89 11.17 -10.95
N LEU A 143 10.55 10.06 -11.62
CA LEU A 143 10.97 8.70 -11.29
C LEU A 143 12.35 8.35 -11.89
N SER A 144 12.68 8.89 -13.08
CA SER A 144 13.95 8.59 -13.77
C SER A 144 15.16 9.31 -13.20
N ASP A 145 16.35 8.73 -13.41
CA ASP A 145 17.67 9.33 -13.12
C ASP A 145 17.84 9.77 -11.67
N ARG A 146 17.16 9.07 -10.76
CA ARG A 146 17.25 9.32 -9.33
C ARG A 146 18.47 8.64 -8.75
N LEU A 147 19.15 9.36 -7.86
CA LEU A 147 20.30 8.87 -7.12
C LEU A 147 20.00 8.91 -5.63
N GLN A 148 20.61 8.00 -4.89
CA GLN A 148 20.60 8.00 -3.44
C GLN A 148 21.96 7.61 -2.89
N PHE A 149 22.30 8.10 -1.70
CA PHE A 149 23.46 7.66 -0.95
C PHE A 149 23.14 7.59 0.53
N VAL A 150 23.78 6.68 1.26
CA VAL A 150 23.63 6.52 2.70
C VAL A 150 24.60 7.47 3.40
N HIS A 151 24.12 8.16 4.44
CA HIS A 151 24.95 9.02 5.27
C HIS A 151 24.78 8.67 6.75
N VAL A 152 25.87 8.24 7.38
CA VAL A 152 25.93 7.80 8.78
C VAL A 152 27.22 8.30 9.41
N ASN A 153 27.14 8.91 10.60
CA ASN A 153 28.29 9.39 11.37
C ASN A 153 29.29 10.21 10.54
N ASP A 154 28.79 11.20 9.79
CA ASP A 154 29.56 12.09 8.91
C ASP A 154 30.24 11.42 7.70
N GLU A 155 30.06 10.12 7.50
CA GLU A 155 30.52 9.40 6.32
C GLU A 155 29.38 9.19 5.30
N SER A 156 29.74 9.21 4.01
CA SER A 156 28.79 9.03 2.91
C SER A 156 29.22 7.86 2.03
N SER A 157 28.25 7.03 1.63
CA SER A 157 28.47 6.02 0.59
C SER A 157 28.63 6.67 -0.78
N ILE A 158 29.04 5.86 -1.76
CA ILE A 158 28.88 6.22 -3.17
C ILE A 158 27.39 6.38 -3.53
N ASN A 159 27.12 7.15 -4.59
CA ASN A 159 25.79 7.27 -5.15
C ASN A 159 25.36 5.97 -5.84
N THR A 160 24.10 5.60 -5.63
CA THR A 160 23.45 4.46 -6.28
C THR A 160 22.19 4.93 -6.98
N THR A 161 21.93 4.39 -8.18
CA THR A 161 20.71 4.67 -8.94
C THR A 161 19.49 4.02 -8.28
N VAL A 162 18.38 4.75 -8.24
CA VAL A 162 17.08 4.25 -7.79
C VAL A 162 16.28 3.81 -9.00
N SER A 163 16.20 2.50 -9.22
CA SER A 163 15.47 1.90 -10.36
C SER A 163 14.05 1.45 -10.02
N HIS A 164 13.73 1.33 -8.73
CA HIS A 164 12.42 0.92 -8.23
C HIS A 164 12.10 1.72 -6.97
N GLY A 165 10.83 1.72 -6.62
CA GLY A 165 10.30 2.37 -5.44
C GLY A 165 10.02 3.86 -5.63
N VAL A 166 9.29 4.41 -4.67
CA VAL A 166 9.15 5.86 -4.50
C VAL A 166 9.81 6.26 -3.18
N PRO A 167 10.50 7.42 -3.09
CA PRO A 167 11.35 7.71 -1.95
C PRO A 167 10.56 7.75 -0.63
N GLN A 168 10.97 6.96 0.37
CA GLN A 168 10.31 6.93 1.68
C GLN A 168 10.58 8.25 2.43
N GLY A 169 9.57 9.14 2.50
CA GLY A 169 9.71 10.51 3.00
C GLY A 169 9.56 11.59 1.92
N SER A 170 9.28 11.19 0.68
CA SER A 170 8.73 12.07 -0.35
C SER A 170 7.30 12.51 -0.02
N VAL A 171 6.90 13.65 -0.56
CA VAL A 171 5.53 14.18 -0.44
C VAL A 171 4.60 13.49 -1.44
N LEU A 172 5.13 13.09 -2.59
CA LEU A 172 4.37 12.47 -3.68
C LEU A 172 4.29 10.94 -3.57
N GLY A 173 5.26 10.29 -2.93
CA GLY A 173 5.31 8.83 -2.80
C GLY A 173 4.05 8.19 -2.22
N PRO A 174 3.45 8.72 -1.13
CA PRO A 174 2.23 8.16 -0.55
C PRO A 174 1.05 8.07 -1.53
N ILE A 175 0.78 9.14 -2.29
CA ILE A 175 -0.31 9.13 -3.26
C ILE A 175 0.01 8.22 -4.45
N LEU A 176 1.26 8.19 -4.92
CA LEU A 176 1.68 7.28 -5.99
C LEU A 176 1.53 5.80 -5.58
N PHE A 177 1.84 5.47 -4.33
CA PHE A 177 1.60 4.14 -3.78
C PHE A 177 0.11 3.80 -3.77
N THR A 178 -0.75 4.71 -3.30
CA THR A 178 -2.21 4.50 -3.35
C THR A 178 -2.70 4.25 -4.77
N LEU A 179 -2.22 5.01 -5.76
CA LEU A 179 -2.58 4.82 -7.17
C LEU A 179 -2.06 3.49 -7.73
N TYR A 180 -0.89 3.04 -7.28
CA TYR A 180 -0.36 1.72 -7.60
C TYR A 180 -1.29 0.61 -7.08
N MET A 181 -1.86 0.78 -5.89
CA MET A 181 -2.71 -0.25 -5.28
C MET A 181 -4.14 -0.31 -5.82
N LEU A 182 -4.59 0.64 -6.65
CA LEU A 182 -5.99 0.73 -7.11
C LEU A 182 -6.58 -0.57 -7.68
N PRO A 183 -5.89 -1.36 -8.52
CA PRO A 183 -6.48 -2.58 -9.08
C PRO A 183 -6.87 -3.62 -8.02
N LEU A 184 -6.25 -3.59 -6.84
CA LEU A 184 -6.55 -4.51 -5.75
C LEU A 184 -8.04 -4.50 -5.41
N GLY A 185 -8.67 -3.31 -5.33
CA GLY A 185 -10.08 -3.21 -4.97
C GLY A 185 -11.00 -3.96 -5.93
N ASN A 186 -10.72 -3.89 -7.24
CA ASN A 186 -11.47 -4.64 -8.24
C ASN A 186 -11.28 -6.16 -8.11
N ILE A 187 -10.07 -6.61 -7.80
CA ILE A 187 -9.78 -8.03 -7.56
C ILE A 187 -10.61 -8.54 -6.39
N VAL A 188 -10.64 -7.81 -5.27
CA VAL A 188 -11.41 -8.24 -4.09
C VAL A 188 -12.91 -8.26 -4.40
N ARG A 189 -13.44 -7.20 -5.03
CA ARG A 189 -14.87 -7.11 -5.39
C ARG A 189 -15.32 -8.24 -6.31
N ASN A 190 -14.47 -8.70 -7.24
CA ASN A 190 -14.79 -9.81 -8.13
C ASN A 190 -15.07 -11.13 -7.37
N HIS A 191 -14.55 -11.28 -6.15
CA HIS A 191 -14.81 -12.42 -5.27
C HIS A 191 -15.96 -12.19 -4.28
N SER A 192 -16.61 -11.03 -4.32
CA SER A 192 -17.64 -10.61 -3.35
C SER A 192 -17.13 -10.63 -1.91
N ILE A 193 -15.90 -10.16 -1.70
CA ILE A 193 -15.27 -10.05 -0.39
C ILE A 193 -15.18 -8.58 -0.01
N ASN A 194 -15.36 -8.30 1.27
CA ASN A 194 -15.18 -6.95 1.78
C ASN A 194 -13.71 -6.71 2.10
N PHE A 195 -13.26 -5.47 1.93
CA PHE A 195 -11.91 -5.09 2.31
C PHE A 195 -11.84 -3.67 2.83
N HIS A 196 -10.75 -3.40 3.51
CA HIS A 196 -10.34 -2.04 3.83
C HIS A 196 -8.81 -1.95 3.86
N CYS A 197 -8.28 -0.91 3.24
CA CYS A 197 -6.87 -0.62 3.19
C CYS A 197 -6.56 0.62 4.04
N TYR A 198 -5.39 0.60 4.67
CA TYR A 198 -4.77 1.78 5.24
C TYR A 198 -3.30 1.79 4.85
N ALA A 199 -2.94 2.65 3.89
CA ALA A 199 -1.62 2.64 3.28
C ALA A 199 -1.34 1.26 2.66
N ASP A 200 -0.28 0.57 3.10
CA ASP A 200 0.12 -0.77 2.70
C ASP A 200 -0.60 -1.90 3.46
N ASP A 201 -1.20 -1.61 4.62
CA ASP A 201 -1.99 -2.59 5.37
C ASP A 201 -3.32 -2.86 4.65
N THR A 202 -3.59 -4.14 4.36
CA THR A 202 -4.83 -4.56 3.70
C THR A 202 -5.57 -5.57 4.56
N GLN A 203 -6.84 -5.29 4.83
CA GLN A 203 -7.73 -6.16 5.60
C GLN A 203 -8.80 -6.72 4.67
N LEU A 204 -8.93 -8.04 4.59
CA LEU A 204 -9.99 -8.72 3.85
C LEU A 204 -10.92 -9.40 4.85
N TYR A 205 -12.22 -9.31 4.66
CA TYR A 205 -13.16 -9.98 5.54
C TYR A 205 -14.39 -10.49 4.83
N LEU A 206 -14.86 -11.64 5.30
CA LEU A 206 -16.03 -12.34 4.80
C LEU A 206 -16.83 -12.86 5.99
N SER A 207 -18.12 -12.53 6.01
CA SER A 207 -19.08 -12.99 7.02
C SER A 207 -19.99 -14.05 6.40
N ILE A 208 -20.07 -15.21 7.05
CA ILE A 208 -20.79 -16.39 6.56
C ILE A 208 -21.66 -17.00 7.65
N LYS A 209 -22.69 -17.73 7.26
CA LYS A 209 -23.40 -18.57 8.22
C LYS A 209 -22.54 -19.79 8.61
N PRO A 210 -22.70 -20.34 9.81
CA PRO A 210 -21.87 -21.46 10.29
C PRO A 210 -22.05 -22.79 9.52
N ASP A 211 -23.10 -22.90 8.73
CA ASP A 211 -23.41 -24.00 7.82
C ASP A 211 -22.89 -23.76 6.39
N GLU A 212 -22.50 -22.53 6.05
CA GLU A 212 -22.00 -22.11 4.73
C GLU A 212 -20.47 -22.03 4.68
N ILE A 213 -19.77 -22.93 5.37
CA ILE A 213 -18.29 -22.98 5.43
C ILE A 213 -17.67 -23.12 4.03
N ASN A 214 -18.39 -23.70 3.07
CA ASN A 214 -17.97 -23.78 1.67
C ASN A 214 -17.70 -22.40 1.05
N GLN A 215 -18.32 -21.32 1.52
CA GLN A 215 -18.06 -19.96 1.05
C GLN A 215 -16.64 -19.47 1.38
N LEU A 216 -15.92 -20.09 2.32
CA LEU A 216 -14.50 -19.80 2.56
C LEU A 216 -13.61 -20.11 1.35
N SER A 217 -14.08 -20.94 0.42
CA SER A 217 -13.40 -21.14 -0.87
C SER A 217 -13.25 -19.84 -1.67
N LYS A 218 -14.22 -18.90 -1.58
CA LYS A 218 -14.12 -17.57 -2.20
C LYS A 218 -12.93 -16.80 -1.64
N LEU A 219 -12.77 -16.80 -0.32
CA LEU A 219 -11.63 -16.15 0.35
C LEU A 219 -10.30 -16.76 -0.07
N LYS A 220 -10.21 -18.09 -0.17
CA LYS A 220 -9.01 -18.77 -0.66
C LYS A 220 -8.67 -18.38 -2.10
N THR A 221 -9.66 -18.38 -3.00
CA THR A 221 -9.45 -18.00 -4.41
C THR A 221 -9.07 -16.52 -4.53
N CYS A 222 -9.73 -15.65 -3.77
CA CYS A 222 -9.39 -14.23 -3.72
C CYS A 222 -7.95 -14.01 -3.26
N LEU A 223 -7.51 -14.66 -2.18
CA LEU A 223 -6.14 -14.57 -1.69
C LEU A 223 -5.13 -15.07 -2.73
N LYS A 224 -5.46 -16.12 -3.48
CA LYS A 224 -4.62 -16.62 -4.58
C LYS A 224 -4.47 -15.57 -5.69
N ASP A 225 -5.58 -14.94 -6.10
CA ASP A 225 -5.56 -13.92 -7.15
C ASP A 225 -4.83 -12.65 -6.70
N ILE A 226 -5.01 -12.24 -5.43
CA ILE A 226 -4.27 -11.15 -4.81
C ILE A 226 -2.77 -11.46 -4.80
N LYS A 227 -2.36 -12.65 -4.33
CA LYS A 227 -0.95 -13.07 -4.30
C LYS A 227 -0.35 -13.08 -5.70
N SER A 228 -1.08 -13.61 -6.68
CA SER A 228 -0.65 -13.61 -8.08
C SER A 228 -0.49 -12.19 -8.62
N TRP A 229 -1.49 -11.33 -8.41
CA TRP A 229 -1.45 -9.95 -8.85
C TRP A 229 -0.33 -9.17 -8.18
N MET A 230 -0.18 -9.26 -6.86
CA MET A 230 0.91 -8.62 -6.13
C MET A 230 2.27 -9.04 -6.68
N SER A 231 2.47 -10.34 -6.91
CA SER A 231 3.70 -10.86 -7.52
C SER A 231 3.96 -10.30 -8.92
N CYS A 232 2.94 -10.23 -9.78
CA CYS A 232 3.04 -9.63 -11.12
C CYS A 232 3.29 -8.11 -11.08
N ASN A 233 3.06 -7.46 -9.94
CA ASN A 233 3.28 -6.04 -9.73
C ASN A 233 4.42 -5.80 -8.74
N PHE A 234 5.32 -6.77 -8.57
CA PHE A 234 6.52 -6.70 -7.72
C PHE A 234 6.26 -6.40 -6.24
N LEU A 235 5.02 -6.52 -5.77
CA LEU A 235 4.64 -6.38 -4.38
C LEU A 235 4.82 -7.72 -3.67
N MET A 236 5.55 -7.70 -2.55
CA MET A 236 5.86 -8.91 -1.79
C MET A 236 5.00 -8.99 -0.53
N LEU A 237 4.11 -9.98 -0.46
CA LEU A 237 3.38 -10.29 0.77
C LEU A 237 4.33 -10.84 1.84
N ASN A 238 4.14 -10.39 3.07
CA ASN A 238 4.87 -10.85 4.23
C ASN A 238 4.14 -12.01 4.91
N SER A 239 4.47 -13.24 4.51
CA SER A 239 3.82 -14.43 5.06
C SER A 239 3.97 -14.60 6.58
N GLU A 240 5.03 -14.06 7.18
CA GLU A 240 5.26 -14.15 8.62
C GLU A 240 4.40 -13.19 9.44
N LYS A 241 3.94 -12.09 8.83
CA LYS A 241 3.10 -11.08 9.49
C LYS A 241 1.63 -11.14 9.11
N ASN A 242 1.26 -11.99 8.17
CA ASN A 242 -0.14 -12.16 7.82
C ASN A 242 -0.89 -12.88 8.96
N GLU A 243 -2.02 -12.32 9.38
CA GLU A 243 -2.81 -12.83 10.48
C GLU A 243 -4.23 -13.18 10.04
N ILE A 244 -4.81 -14.22 10.65
CA ILE A 244 -6.21 -14.61 10.43
C ILE A 244 -6.93 -14.57 11.77
N LEU A 245 -8.02 -13.82 11.81
CA LEU A 245 -8.89 -13.70 12.97
C LEU A 245 -10.26 -14.26 12.61
N VAL A 246 -10.85 -15.03 13.52
CA VAL A 246 -12.22 -15.54 13.38
C VAL A 246 -13.07 -14.96 14.51
N LEU A 247 -14.14 -14.27 14.13
CA LEU A 247 -14.98 -13.47 15.00
C LEU A 247 -16.44 -13.91 14.86
N GLY A 248 -17.18 -13.93 15.96
CA GLY A 248 -18.57 -14.38 15.99
C GLY A 248 -19.00 -14.83 17.39
N PRO A 249 -20.27 -15.25 17.54
CA PRO A 249 -20.79 -15.68 18.84
C PRO A 249 -19.98 -16.85 19.41
N LYS A 250 -19.62 -16.77 20.71
CA LYS A 250 -18.80 -17.79 21.40
C LYS A 250 -19.32 -19.22 21.24
N THR A 251 -20.65 -19.38 21.24
CA THR A 251 -21.33 -20.67 21.07
C THR A 251 -21.06 -21.34 19.72
N VAL A 252 -20.81 -20.55 18.68
CA VAL A 252 -20.62 -21.00 17.30
C VAL A 252 -19.15 -21.32 17.01
N ILE A 253 -18.23 -20.48 17.49
CA ILE A 253 -16.79 -20.65 17.26
C ILE A 253 -16.28 -21.96 17.88
N LEU A 254 -16.70 -22.24 19.12
CA LEU A 254 -16.28 -23.42 19.89
C LEU A 254 -16.79 -24.75 19.32
N GLN A 255 -17.82 -24.74 18.46
CA GLN A 255 -18.43 -25.97 17.94
C GLN A 255 -17.90 -26.43 16.58
N LYS A 256 -17.29 -25.56 15.77
CA LYS A 256 -17.04 -25.86 14.34
C LYS A 256 -15.66 -25.50 13.77
N LEU A 257 -14.88 -24.63 14.42
CA LEU A 257 -13.62 -24.12 13.83
C LEU A 257 -12.34 -24.76 14.39
N ASP A 258 -12.43 -25.47 15.52
CA ASP A 258 -11.26 -26.07 16.20
C ASP A 258 -10.67 -27.31 15.50
N THR A 259 -11.40 -27.94 14.57
CA THR A 259 -10.98 -29.24 14.01
C THR A 259 -10.34 -29.20 12.63
N SER A 260 -10.33 -28.07 11.90
CA SER A 260 -9.93 -28.10 10.47
C SER A 260 -9.02 -26.99 9.95
N TYR A 261 -9.02 -25.77 10.50
CA TYR A 261 -8.41 -24.63 9.80
C TYR A 261 -7.03 -24.20 10.27
N HIS A 262 -6.67 -24.35 11.56
CA HIS A 262 -5.33 -23.93 12.03
C HIS A 262 -4.17 -24.71 11.38
N ARG A 263 -4.40 -25.93 10.89
CA ARG A 263 -3.35 -26.78 10.29
C ARG A 263 -3.17 -26.65 8.77
N GLN A 264 -4.12 -26.09 8.04
CA GLN A 264 -4.10 -26.10 6.56
C GLN A 264 -3.48 -24.85 5.91
N MET A 265 -3.44 -23.72 6.62
CA MET A 265 -2.94 -22.46 6.05
C MET A 265 -1.46 -22.17 6.36
N GLN A 266 -0.86 -22.84 7.35
CA GLN A 266 0.58 -22.73 7.62
C GLN A 266 1.47 -23.48 6.62
N LYS A 267 0.88 -24.10 5.58
CA LYS A 267 1.59 -24.92 4.59
C LYS A 267 1.58 -24.39 3.15
N ASN A 268 0.99 -23.22 2.87
CA ASN A 268 0.85 -22.66 1.50
C ASN A 268 1.22 -21.18 1.38
#